data_AF-A0A7X9UHY7-F1
#
_entry.id   AF-A0A7X9UHY7-F1
#
_cell.length_a   1.000
_cell.length_b   1.000
_cell.length_c   1.000
_cell.angle_alpha   90.00
_cell.angle_beta   90.00
_cell.angle_gamma   90.00
#
_symmetry.space_group_name_H-M   'P 1'
#
loop_
_entity.id
_entity.type
_entity.pdbx_description
1 polymer ?
#
loop_
_entity_poly.entity_id
_entity_poly.type
_entity_poly.pdbx_seq_one_letter_code
_entity_poly.pdbx_strand_id
1 'polypeptide(L)'
;MSHFILQFVITKEENTANYENIGNQRYDKSQINYNSLYKKVLTIDETLSGYIEKIKLIMPPQQGEEALLIHHVKEGNQFAKERMVTMFLKVALRIALRNHEKFGYPLDETIQNANIGLLLAVEKIPVDKNLKYSTYATWWVRQYIARETQGISRVFYTFPAHVREKLLIVVNTKRSHDCSQCISGENCINLIECIAKQLNIDKNRAIWYLKILEDPLSIEQLISFDDCLLSDYGDQKEKLMLRIYKSNLKYMLYEAFSILNSKEKQVLEFRYGLLDGKQKTLEEIGAIYGVTRERIRQIESKALNKLRSRYSKDYFGFS
;
A
#
# COMPACT_ATOMS: atom_id res chain seq x y z
N MET A 1 -15.60 -30.73 -32.30
CA MET A 1 -16.42 -30.51 -31.07
C MET A 1 -15.50 -29.85 -30.06
N SER A 2 -15.61 -28.60 -29.63
CA SER A 2 -16.63 -27.57 -29.77
C SER A 2 -15.92 -26.22 -29.60
N HIS A 3 -16.00 -25.38 -30.63
CA HIS A 3 -15.78 -23.94 -30.50
C HIS A 3 -16.87 -23.37 -29.58
N PHE A 4 -16.49 -22.67 -28.52
CA PHE A 4 -17.34 -21.66 -27.90
C PHE A 4 -16.57 -20.34 -27.85
N ILE A 5 -16.73 -19.61 -28.94
CA ILE A 5 -16.43 -18.18 -29.05
C ILE A 5 -17.42 -17.47 -28.13
N LEU A 6 -16.93 -16.87 -27.04
CA LEU A 6 -17.70 -15.96 -26.20
C LEU A 6 -17.92 -14.67 -26.99
N GLN A 7 -19.04 -14.65 -27.69
CA GLN A 7 -19.60 -13.52 -28.39
C GLN A 7 -20.16 -12.53 -27.37
N PHE A 8 -19.31 -11.65 -26.83
CA PHE A 8 -19.78 -10.45 -26.14
C PHE A 8 -20.28 -9.46 -27.21
N VAL A 9 -21.53 -9.69 -27.64
CA VAL A 9 -22.36 -8.66 -28.24
C VAL A 9 -22.59 -7.61 -27.18
N ILE A 10 -21.82 -6.53 -27.23
CA ILE A 10 -22.14 -5.30 -26.51
C ILE A 10 -23.36 -4.74 -27.22
N THR A 11 -24.55 -5.03 -26.69
CA THR A 11 -25.75 -4.29 -27.01
C THR A 11 -25.47 -2.83 -26.69
N LYS A 12 -25.53 -1.99 -27.72
CA LYS A 12 -25.63 -0.53 -27.58
C LYS A 12 -26.94 -0.25 -26.86
N GLU A 13 -26.93 -0.31 -25.54
CA GLU A 13 -27.91 0.42 -24.75
C GLU A 13 -27.34 1.84 -24.58
N GLU A 14 -28.02 2.75 -25.25
CA GLU A 14 -27.84 4.19 -25.22
C GLU A 14 -27.99 4.69 -23.78
N ASN A 15 -26.90 4.67 -23.03
CA ASN A 15 -26.74 5.47 -21.81
C ASN A 15 -25.41 6.21 -21.86
N THR A 16 -25.20 6.96 -22.94
CA THR A 16 -24.18 8.02 -23.03
C THR A 16 -24.66 9.34 -22.41
N ALA A 17 -25.81 9.35 -21.74
CA ALA A 17 -26.29 10.49 -20.98
C ALA A 17 -25.71 10.43 -19.55
N ASN A 18 -24.57 11.10 -19.32
CA ASN A 18 -24.22 11.81 -18.07
C ASN A 18 -22.74 12.27 -17.96
N TYR A 19 -21.99 12.32 -19.06
CA TYR A 19 -20.67 12.99 -19.10
C TYR A 19 -20.69 14.39 -19.75
N GLU A 20 -21.85 15.05 -19.84
CA GLU A 20 -21.98 16.37 -20.50
C GLU A 20 -22.24 17.57 -19.58
N ASN A 21 -22.34 17.42 -18.26
CA ASN A 21 -22.54 18.57 -17.37
C ASN A 21 -21.27 18.97 -16.61
N ILE A 22 -20.27 19.46 -17.35
CA ILE A 22 -19.24 20.35 -16.81
C ILE A 22 -19.27 21.62 -17.65
N GLY A 23 -19.99 22.63 -17.16
CA GLY A 23 -19.91 24.04 -17.54
C GLY A 23 -19.59 24.33 -19.01
N ASN A 24 -20.64 24.51 -19.82
CA ASN A 24 -20.56 25.09 -21.16
C ASN A 24 -20.13 26.57 -21.11
N GLN A 25 -18.87 26.84 -20.77
CA GLN A 25 -18.13 27.92 -21.43
C GLN A 25 -17.58 27.30 -22.71
N ARG A 26 -18.03 27.78 -23.87
CA ARG A 26 -17.43 27.47 -25.17
C ARG A 26 -15.95 27.86 -25.11
N TYR A 27 -15.10 26.90 -24.71
CA TYR A 27 -13.66 27.08 -24.62
C TYR A 27 -13.15 27.14 -26.06
N ASP A 28 -12.91 28.35 -26.54
CA ASP A 28 -12.35 28.57 -27.86
C ASP A 28 -10.92 28.01 -27.90
N LYS A 29 -10.77 26.82 -28.49
CA LYS A 29 -9.48 26.13 -28.63
C LYS A 29 -8.47 26.93 -29.46
N SER A 30 -8.88 28.01 -30.12
CA SER A 30 -8.03 28.83 -30.97
C SER A 30 -7.19 29.88 -30.22
N GLN A 31 -7.44 30.14 -28.93
CA GLN A 31 -6.68 31.12 -28.11
C GLN A 31 -5.95 30.50 -26.90
N ILE A 32 -5.21 29.41 -27.12
CA ILE A 32 -4.39 28.84 -26.04
C ILE A 32 -3.06 29.58 -25.98
N ASN A 33 -2.92 30.49 -25.01
CA ASN A 33 -1.66 31.14 -24.71
C ASN A 33 -0.70 30.17 -23.98
N TYR A 34 0.11 29.42 -24.73
CA TYR A 34 1.11 28.52 -24.16
C TYR A 34 2.13 29.24 -23.25
N ASN A 35 2.35 30.54 -23.46
CA ASN A 35 3.26 31.33 -22.62
C ASN A 35 2.81 31.42 -21.16
N SER A 36 1.50 31.48 -20.88
CA SER A 36 1.02 31.47 -19.50
C SER A 36 1.15 30.08 -18.86
N LEU A 37 0.95 29.02 -19.65
CA LEU A 37 1.17 27.63 -19.21
C LEU A 37 2.62 27.39 -18.80
N TYR A 38 3.59 27.86 -19.59
CA TYR A 38 5.01 27.71 -19.25
C TYR A 38 5.37 28.44 -17.96
N LYS A 39 4.84 29.65 -17.74
CA LYS A 39 5.06 30.37 -16.47
C LYS A 39 4.52 29.58 -15.28
N LYS A 40 3.33 28.98 -15.41
CA LYS A 40 2.74 28.14 -14.35
C LYS A 40 3.57 26.90 -14.04
N VAL A 41 4.11 26.24 -15.06
CA VAL A 41 4.98 25.07 -14.86
C VAL A 41 6.25 25.48 -14.11
N LEU A 42 6.88 26.60 -14.52
CA LEU A 42 8.10 27.11 -13.88
C LEU A 42 7.89 27.57 -12.44
N THR A 43 6.70 28.07 -12.08
CA THR A 43 6.39 28.41 -10.69
C THR A 43 6.23 27.18 -9.80
N ILE A 44 5.88 26.03 -10.37
CA ILE A 44 5.74 24.77 -9.63
C ILE A 44 7.10 24.10 -9.50
N ASP A 45 7.85 24.01 -10.61
CA ASP A 45 9.14 23.35 -10.66
C ASP A 45 10.09 24.07 -11.64
N GLU A 46 11.14 24.67 -11.08
CA GLU A 46 12.16 25.41 -11.83
C GLU A 46 13.09 24.49 -12.63
N THR A 47 13.24 23.22 -12.21
CA THR A 47 14.13 22.25 -12.87
C THR A 47 13.67 21.91 -14.29
N LEU A 48 12.39 22.11 -14.60
CA LEU A 48 11.78 21.87 -15.90
C LEU A 48 12.07 22.97 -16.95
N SER A 49 12.82 24.01 -16.59
CA SER A 49 13.20 25.12 -17.48
C SER A 49 13.81 24.64 -18.81
N GLY A 50 14.82 23.76 -18.75
CA GLY A 50 15.48 23.23 -19.95
C GLY A 50 14.54 22.41 -20.85
N TYR A 51 13.54 21.74 -20.28
CA TYR A 51 12.53 21.01 -21.05
C TYR A 51 11.59 21.96 -21.80
N ILE A 52 11.16 23.04 -21.13
CA ILE A 52 10.26 24.05 -21.71
C ILE A 52 10.93 24.79 -22.86
N GLU A 53 12.22 25.12 -22.74
CA GLU A 53 12.97 25.76 -23.82
C GLU A 53 12.98 24.90 -25.09
N LYS A 54 13.23 23.59 -24.94
CA LYS A 54 13.15 22.63 -26.07
C LYS A 54 11.76 22.60 -26.68
N ILE A 55 10.70 22.59 -25.87
CA ILE A 55 9.32 22.58 -26.37
C ILE A 55 8.98 23.86 -27.14
N LYS A 56 9.48 25.02 -26.70
CA LYS A 56 9.22 26.30 -27.36
C LYS A 56 9.72 26.30 -28.81
N LEU A 57 10.87 25.68 -29.06
CA LEU A 57 11.49 25.57 -30.38
C LEU A 57 10.70 24.69 -31.36
N ILE A 58 9.81 23.83 -30.87
CA ILE A 58 9.06 22.90 -31.73
C ILE A 58 8.02 23.66 -32.55
N MET A 59 8.14 23.54 -33.87
CA MET A 59 7.19 24.09 -34.83
C MET A 59 5.81 23.42 -34.66
N PRO A 60 4.72 24.21 -34.57
CA PRO A 60 3.36 23.67 -34.48
C PRO A 60 2.99 22.83 -35.72
N PRO A 61 1.99 21.96 -35.61
CA PRO A 61 1.52 21.15 -36.73
C PRO A 61 0.96 22.01 -37.86
N GLN A 62 1.38 21.75 -39.09
CA GLN A 62 0.83 22.36 -40.29
C GLN A 62 -0.47 21.66 -40.73
N GLN A 63 -1.28 22.33 -41.54
CA GLN A 63 -2.50 21.73 -42.08
C GLN A 63 -2.16 20.53 -42.96
N GLY A 64 -2.84 19.40 -42.73
CA GLY A 64 -2.63 18.16 -43.49
C GLY A 64 -1.36 17.37 -43.14
N GLU A 65 -0.44 17.94 -42.36
CA GLU A 65 0.80 17.26 -41.93
C GLU A 65 0.49 15.98 -41.14
N GLU A 66 -0.52 16.02 -40.26
CA GLU A 66 -0.97 14.85 -39.49
C GLU A 66 -1.35 13.66 -40.38
N ALA A 67 -2.09 13.90 -41.46
CA ALA A 67 -2.56 12.84 -42.35
C ALA A 67 -1.40 12.16 -43.09
N LEU A 68 -0.45 12.95 -43.58
CA LEU A 68 0.74 12.44 -44.27
C LEU A 68 1.64 11.62 -43.32
N LEU A 69 1.86 12.12 -42.10
CA LEU A 69 2.70 11.44 -41.12
C LEU A 69 2.12 10.10 -40.68
N ILE A 70 0.80 9.96 -40.59
CA ILE A 70 0.15 8.69 -40.24
C ILE A 70 0.52 7.58 -41.23
N HIS A 71 0.56 7.89 -42.54
CA HIS A 71 0.97 6.93 -43.57
C HIS A 71 2.43 6.50 -43.39
N HIS A 72 3.34 7.46 -43.19
CA HIS A 72 4.77 7.16 -42.99
C HIS A 72 5.07 6.43 -41.67
N VAL A 73 4.28 6.67 -40.62
CA VAL A 73 4.39 5.93 -39.36
C VAL A 73 4.06 4.44 -39.57
N LYS A 74 3.07 4.13 -40.41
CA LYS A 74 2.73 2.74 -40.78
C LYS A 74 3.85 2.05 -41.55
N GLU A 75 4.52 2.80 -42.42
CA GLU A 75 5.71 2.34 -43.16
C GLU A 75 6.92 2.12 -42.24
N GLY A 76 6.82 2.48 -40.96
CA GLY A 76 7.88 2.31 -39.97
C GLY A 76 8.91 3.43 -39.96
N ASN A 77 8.62 4.57 -40.60
CA ASN A 77 9.55 5.71 -40.64
C ASN A 77 9.72 6.33 -39.25
N GLN A 78 10.94 6.27 -38.71
CA GLN A 78 11.27 6.77 -37.38
C GLN A 78 11.12 8.30 -37.28
N PHE A 79 11.53 9.04 -38.32
CA PHE A 79 11.39 10.50 -38.33
C PHE A 79 9.93 10.92 -38.27
N ALA A 80 9.03 10.18 -38.94
CA ALA A 80 7.61 10.46 -38.91
C ALA A 80 7.02 10.23 -37.51
N LYS A 81 7.47 9.17 -36.81
CA LYS A 81 7.08 8.89 -35.41
C LYS A 81 7.54 10.00 -34.47
N GLU A 82 8.81 10.39 -34.55
CA GLU A 82 9.38 11.47 -33.74
C GLU A 82 8.67 12.80 -33.98
N ARG A 83 8.39 13.13 -35.25
CA ARG A 83 7.66 14.33 -35.63
C ARG A 83 6.23 14.32 -35.06
N MET A 84 5.53 13.20 -35.20
CA MET A 84 4.21 13.00 -34.59
C MET A 84 4.22 13.15 -33.07
N VAL A 85 5.23 12.66 -32.35
CA VAL A 85 5.30 12.85 -30.89
C VAL A 85 5.58 14.32 -30.55
N THR A 86 6.59 14.92 -31.18
CA THR A 86 7.07 16.28 -30.87
C THR A 86 6.00 17.35 -31.08
N MET A 87 5.20 17.24 -32.16
CA MET A 87 4.09 18.16 -32.45
C MET A 87 3.06 18.25 -31.32
N PHE A 88 2.89 17.18 -30.53
CA PHE A 88 1.87 17.09 -29.47
C PHE A 88 2.41 17.24 -28.05
N LEU A 89 3.72 17.47 -27.87
CA LEU A 89 4.31 17.68 -26.54
C LEU A 89 3.68 18.87 -25.79
N LYS A 90 3.36 19.97 -26.49
CA LYS A 90 2.66 21.14 -25.92
C LYS A 90 1.28 20.77 -25.39
N VAL A 91 0.58 19.87 -26.08
CA VAL A 91 -0.74 19.37 -25.69
C VAL A 91 -0.63 18.43 -24.49
N ALA A 92 0.36 17.54 -24.48
CA ALA A 92 0.65 16.65 -23.36
C ALA A 92 0.97 17.44 -22.08
N LEU A 93 1.85 18.44 -22.16
CA LEU A 93 2.19 19.32 -21.03
C LEU A 93 0.94 19.97 -20.42
N ARG A 94 0.03 20.46 -21.25
CA ARG A 94 -1.23 21.04 -20.78
C ARG A 94 -2.12 20.01 -20.07
N ILE A 95 -2.19 18.77 -20.59
CA ILE A 95 -2.97 17.70 -19.97
C ILE A 95 -2.35 17.30 -18.63
N ALA A 96 -1.02 17.19 -18.57
CA ALA A 96 -0.27 16.90 -17.36
C ALA A 96 -0.50 17.97 -16.28
N LEU A 97 -0.34 19.26 -16.61
CA LEU A 97 -0.58 20.37 -15.69
C LEU A 97 -2.01 20.36 -15.12
N ARG A 98 -3.01 20.10 -15.98
CA ARG A 98 -4.40 19.99 -15.53
C ARG A 98 -4.61 18.84 -14.55
N ASN A 99 -3.92 17.72 -14.74
CA ASN A 99 -4.03 16.57 -13.85
C ASN A 99 -3.28 16.80 -12.53
N HIS A 100 -2.14 17.49 -12.57
CA HIS A 100 -1.44 17.99 -11.38
C HIS A 100 -2.36 18.89 -10.55
N GLU A 101 -2.94 19.94 -11.15
CA GLU A 101 -3.86 20.87 -10.45
C GLU A 101 -5.09 20.15 -9.86
N LYS A 102 -5.65 19.17 -10.59
CA LYS A 102 -6.85 18.45 -10.16
C LYS A 102 -6.61 17.43 -9.07
N PHE A 103 -5.55 16.63 -9.19
CA PHE A 103 -5.36 15.47 -8.33
C PHE A 103 -4.24 15.66 -7.31
N GLY A 104 -3.31 16.58 -7.56
CA GLY A 104 -2.14 16.85 -6.72
C GLY A 104 -0.94 15.93 -7.01
N TYR A 105 -0.91 15.28 -8.18
CA TYR A 105 0.17 14.37 -8.55
C TYR A 105 1.48 15.10 -8.86
N PRO A 106 2.67 14.52 -8.62
CA PRO A 106 3.94 15.15 -8.99
C PRO A 106 3.99 15.57 -10.47
N LEU A 107 4.39 16.81 -10.73
CA LEU A 107 4.28 17.40 -12.07
C LEU A 107 5.21 16.72 -13.08
N ASP A 108 6.46 16.48 -12.68
CA ASP A 108 7.48 15.76 -13.44
C ASP A 108 7.00 14.35 -13.84
N GLU A 109 6.44 13.58 -12.90
CA GLU A 109 5.89 12.25 -13.18
C GLU A 109 4.71 12.32 -14.16
N THR A 110 3.80 13.29 -13.98
CA THR A 110 2.66 13.42 -14.91
C THR A 110 3.10 13.80 -16.31
N ILE A 111 4.15 14.61 -16.46
CA ILE A 111 4.74 14.97 -17.76
C ILE A 111 5.38 13.75 -18.41
N GLN A 112 6.17 12.97 -17.66
CA GLN A 112 6.78 11.74 -18.17
C GLN A 112 5.73 10.74 -18.63
N ASN A 113 4.71 10.48 -17.80
CA ASN A 113 3.58 9.62 -18.13
C ASN A 113 2.81 10.14 -19.35
N ALA A 114 2.65 11.45 -19.50
CA ALA A 114 2.02 12.03 -20.68
C ALA A 114 2.83 11.76 -21.95
N ASN A 115 4.16 11.88 -21.89
CA ASN A 115 5.04 11.62 -23.02
C ASN A 115 5.02 10.14 -23.43
N ILE A 116 5.00 9.22 -22.47
CA ILE A 116 4.85 7.77 -22.75
C ILE A 116 3.49 7.48 -23.39
N GLY A 117 2.42 8.12 -22.89
CA GLY A 117 1.09 8.01 -23.48
C GLY A 117 1.04 8.48 -24.94
N LEU A 118 1.78 9.53 -25.29
CA LEU A 118 1.92 9.97 -26.69
C LEU A 118 2.66 8.94 -27.55
N LEU A 119 3.75 8.36 -27.04
CA LEU A 119 4.51 7.35 -27.76
C LEU A 119 3.64 6.12 -28.09
N LEU A 120 2.90 5.62 -27.10
CA LEU A 120 1.96 4.50 -27.29
C LEU A 120 0.83 4.84 -28.27
N ALA A 121 0.38 6.10 -28.30
CA ALA A 121 -0.62 6.55 -29.26
C ALA A 121 -0.10 6.48 -30.70
N VAL A 122 1.17 6.83 -30.94
CA VAL A 122 1.81 6.72 -32.26
C VAL A 122 1.93 5.26 -32.69
N GLU A 123 2.34 4.36 -31.78
CA GLU A 123 2.52 2.94 -32.09
C GLU A 123 1.22 2.23 -32.47
N LYS A 124 0.10 2.61 -31.85
CA LYS A 124 -1.19 1.93 -31.98
C LYS A 124 -2.17 2.66 -32.89
N ILE A 125 -1.70 3.50 -33.81
CA ILE A 125 -2.60 4.32 -34.63
C ILE A 125 -3.37 3.46 -35.66
N PRO A 126 -4.71 3.50 -35.69
CA PRO A 126 -5.48 2.86 -36.76
C PRO A 126 -5.51 3.77 -38.00
N VAL A 127 -5.14 3.24 -39.17
CA VAL A 127 -5.02 4.02 -40.42
C VAL A 127 -6.37 4.23 -41.11
N ASP A 128 -7.31 3.31 -40.93
CA ASP A 128 -8.58 3.31 -41.70
C ASP A 128 -9.65 4.23 -41.11
N LYS A 129 -9.37 4.86 -39.96
CA LYS A 129 -10.34 5.73 -39.27
C LYS A 129 -10.01 7.18 -39.57
N ASN A 130 -10.98 7.94 -40.09
CA ASN A 130 -10.91 9.41 -40.29
C ASN A 130 -10.83 10.22 -38.97
N LEU A 131 -10.28 9.65 -37.88
CA LEU A 131 -10.08 10.36 -36.62
C LEU A 131 -8.79 11.17 -36.68
N LYS A 132 -8.87 12.44 -36.28
CA LYS A 132 -7.70 13.30 -36.09
C LYS A 132 -6.82 12.73 -34.98
N TYR A 133 -5.51 12.66 -35.23
CA TYR A 133 -4.54 12.15 -34.25
C TYR A 133 -4.59 12.94 -32.94
N SER A 134 -4.79 14.25 -33.00
CA SER A 134 -5.00 15.11 -31.83
C SER A 134 -6.06 14.59 -30.84
N THR A 135 -7.16 14.03 -31.34
CA THR A 135 -8.24 13.49 -30.51
C THR A 135 -7.86 12.14 -29.93
N TYR A 136 -7.22 11.29 -30.74
CA TYR A 136 -6.75 9.96 -30.35
C TYR A 136 -5.65 10.02 -29.29
N ALA A 137 -4.61 10.83 -29.54
CA ALA A 137 -3.49 11.06 -28.64
C ALA A 137 -3.97 11.57 -27.27
N THR A 138 -4.93 12.50 -27.26
CA THR A 138 -5.51 13.03 -26.00
C THR A 138 -6.12 11.92 -25.14
N TRP A 139 -6.75 10.91 -25.75
CA TRP A 139 -7.34 9.79 -25.02
C TRP A 139 -6.25 8.90 -24.40
N TRP A 140 -5.24 8.52 -25.18
CA TRP A 140 -4.10 7.72 -24.70
C TRP A 140 -3.32 8.40 -23.58
N VAL A 141 -3.04 9.70 -23.72
CA VAL A 141 -2.35 10.48 -22.69
C VAL A 141 -3.14 10.47 -21.38
N ARG A 142 -4.46 10.74 -21.44
CA ARG A 142 -5.30 10.73 -20.23
C ARG A 142 -5.40 9.35 -19.60
N GLN A 143 -5.57 8.31 -20.43
CA GLN A 143 -5.66 6.94 -19.96
C GLN A 143 -4.36 6.49 -19.27
N TYR A 144 -3.21 6.80 -19.88
CA TYR A 144 -1.92 6.40 -19.35
C TYR A 144 -1.60 7.09 -18.02
N ILE A 145 -1.79 8.42 -17.93
CA ILE A 145 -1.63 9.17 -16.68
C ILE A 145 -2.57 8.62 -15.59
N ALA A 146 -3.84 8.37 -15.91
CA ALA A 146 -4.78 7.83 -14.93
C ALA A 146 -4.42 6.40 -14.47
N ARG A 147 -3.74 5.62 -15.30
CA ARG A 147 -3.30 4.26 -14.98
C ARG A 147 -2.07 4.26 -14.07
N GLU A 148 -1.01 4.96 -14.46
CA GLU A 148 0.30 4.86 -13.80
C GLU A 148 0.38 5.75 -12.55
N THR A 149 -0.13 6.98 -12.61
CA THR A 149 0.03 7.94 -11.50
C THR A 149 -0.80 7.57 -10.26
N GLN A 150 -1.89 6.83 -10.44
CA GLN A 150 -2.71 6.35 -9.32
C GLN A 150 -2.06 5.20 -8.53
N GLY A 151 -1.06 4.53 -9.09
CA GLY A 151 -0.26 3.51 -8.38
C GLY A 151 0.87 4.10 -7.54
N ILE A 152 1.34 5.31 -7.88
CA ILE A 152 2.57 5.90 -7.33
C ILE A 152 2.27 6.93 -6.23
N SER A 153 1.16 7.67 -6.35
CA SER A 153 0.78 8.78 -5.45
C SER A 153 0.63 8.39 -3.96
N ARG A 154 0.63 7.09 -3.63
CA ARG A 154 0.65 6.58 -2.25
C ARG A 154 1.52 5.36 -2.20
N VAL A 155 2.81 5.63 -2.14
CA VAL A 155 4.05 4.80 -2.10
C VAL A 155 3.93 3.34 -1.62
N PHE A 156 2.87 2.94 -0.92
CA PHE A 156 2.72 1.60 -0.34
C PHE A 156 1.56 0.75 -0.87
N TYR A 157 0.53 1.33 -1.51
CA TYR A 157 -0.69 0.56 -1.84
C TYR A 157 -1.11 0.68 -3.31
N THR A 158 -0.93 -0.40 -4.07
CA THR A 158 -1.55 -0.56 -5.39
C THR A 158 -2.92 -1.22 -5.24
N PHE A 159 -3.98 -0.52 -5.64
CA PHE A 159 -5.34 -1.06 -5.59
C PHE A 159 -5.85 -1.50 -6.98
N PRO A 160 -6.69 -2.54 -7.05
CA PRO A 160 -7.41 -2.89 -8.28
C PRO A 160 -8.23 -1.71 -8.83
N ALA A 161 -8.47 -1.69 -10.15
CA ALA A 161 -9.18 -0.59 -10.81
C ALA A 161 -10.53 -0.23 -10.17
N HIS A 162 -11.36 -1.24 -9.84
CA HIS A 162 -12.67 -1.05 -9.22
C HIS A 162 -12.61 -0.40 -7.82
N VAL A 163 -11.51 -0.59 -7.09
CA VAL A 163 -11.28 0.07 -5.78
C VAL A 163 -10.83 1.51 -6.01
N ARG A 164 -9.97 1.76 -7.00
CA ARG A 164 -9.49 3.11 -7.35
C ARG A 164 -10.60 4.04 -7.82
N GLU A 165 -11.51 3.55 -8.66
CA GLU A 165 -12.66 4.33 -9.14
C GLU A 165 -13.52 4.82 -7.97
N LYS A 166 -13.75 3.96 -6.97
CA LYS A 166 -14.47 4.33 -5.75
C LYS A 166 -13.67 5.33 -4.91
N LEU A 167 -12.36 5.14 -4.75
CA LEU A 167 -11.51 6.08 -4.00
C LEU A 167 -11.51 7.49 -4.60
N LEU A 168 -11.51 7.62 -5.93
CA LEU A 168 -11.60 8.94 -6.59
C LEU A 168 -12.90 9.67 -6.25
N ILE A 169 -14.02 8.94 -6.21
CA ILE A 169 -15.31 9.49 -5.78
C ILE A 169 -15.18 9.97 -4.33
N VAL A 170 -14.67 9.14 -3.42
CA VAL A 170 -14.47 9.51 -2.01
C VAL A 170 -13.60 10.76 -1.84
N VAL A 171 -12.49 10.87 -2.57
CA VAL A 171 -11.61 12.06 -2.54
C VAL A 171 -12.34 13.31 -3.01
N ASN A 172 -13.09 13.22 -4.11
CA ASN A 172 -13.88 14.34 -4.61
C ASN A 172 -14.97 14.73 -3.61
N THR A 173 -15.68 13.77 -3.03
CA THR A 173 -16.69 14.00 -1.99
C THR A 173 -16.07 14.68 -0.79
N LYS A 174 -14.91 14.21 -0.30
CA LYS A 174 -14.16 14.83 0.81
C LYS A 174 -13.77 16.27 0.50
N ARG A 175 -13.31 16.56 -0.74
CA ARG A 175 -12.94 17.92 -1.17
C ARG A 175 -14.13 18.86 -1.34
N SER A 176 -15.28 18.35 -1.78
CA SER A 176 -16.52 19.13 -1.90
C SER A 176 -17.29 19.29 -0.59
N HIS A 177 -16.87 18.57 0.46
CA HIS A 177 -17.60 18.52 1.71
C HIS A 177 -17.18 19.66 2.64
N ASP A 178 -17.82 20.81 2.46
CA ASP A 178 -17.72 21.95 3.37
C ASP A 178 -18.74 21.79 4.50
N CYS A 179 -18.29 21.30 5.66
CA CYS A 179 -19.12 21.20 6.85
C CYS A 179 -18.54 22.06 7.97
N SER A 180 -19.32 23.06 8.39
CA SER A 180 -18.99 24.03 9.43
C SER A 180 -18.90 23.44 10.85
N GLN A 181 -19.40 22.21 11.05
CA GLN A 181 -19.40 21.53 12.35
C GLN A 181 -18.21 20.56 12.53
N CYS A 182 -17.31 20.46 11.55
CA CYS A 182 -16.14 19.58 11.63
C CYS A 182 -15.03 20.21 12.50
N ILE A 183 -15.02 19.89 13.79
CA ILE A 183 -13.97 20.34 14.73
C ILE A 183 -12.64 19.61 14.50
N SER A 184 -12.68 18.40 13.96
CA SER A 184 -11.52 17.62 13.52
C SER A 184 -11.97 16.76 12.33
N GLY A 185 -11.45 17.05 11.14
CA GLY A 185 -11.91 16.49 9.86
C GLY A 185 -11.75 14.98 9.67
N GLU A 186 -11.53 14.21 10.72
CA GLU A 186 -11.17 12.80 10.67
C GLU A 186 -12.37 11.86 10.68
N ASN A 187 -13.53 12.24 11.25
CA ASN A 187 -14.69 11.33 11.30
C ASN A 187 -16.04 12.08 11.29
N CYS A 188 -16.27 12.95 10.30
CA CYS A 188 -17.57 13.59 10.15
C CYS A 188 -18.65 12.56 9.77
N ILE A 189 -19.70 12.45 10.60
CA ILE A 189 -20.83 11.53 10.38
C ILE A 189 -21.51 11.84 9.04
N ASN A 190 -21.69 13.13 8.71
CA ASN A 190 -22.30 13.55 7.45
C ASN A 190 -21.46 13.14 6.23
N LEU A 191 -20.12 13.20 6.33
CA LEU A 191 -19.24 12.78 5.24
C LEU A 191 -19.37 11.27 4.97
N ILE A 192 -19.38 10.46 6.03
CA ILE A 192 -19.54 9.00 5.93
C ILE A 192 -20.89 8.66 5.29
N GLU A 193 -21.97 9.36 5.67
CA GLU A 193 -23.30 9.15 5.10
C GLU A 193 -23.39 9.59 3.63
N CYS A 194 -22.79 10.72 3.27
CA CYS A 194 -22.72 11.19 1.89
C CYS A 194 -21.98 10.18 1.01
N ILE A 195 -20.83 9.66 1.47
CA ILE A 195 -20.06 8.65 0.75
C ILE A 195 -20.87 7.35 0.61
N ALA A 196 -21.52 6.90 1.69
CA ALA A 196 -22.34 5.69 1.69
C ALA A 196 -23.50 5.79 0.69
N LYS A 197 -24.19 6.93 0.63
CA LYS A 197 -25.27 7.20 -0.33
C LYS A 197 -24.75 7.29 -1.78
N GLN A 198 -23.64 7.98 -2.00
CA GLN A 198 -23.10 8.20 -3.34
C GLN A 198 -22.57 6.91 -3.97
N LEU A 199 -22.01 6.01 -3.16
CA LEU A 199 -21.46 4.73 -3.62
C LEU A 199 -22.45 3.56 -3.48
N ASN A 200 -23.59 3.73 -2.82
CA ASN A 200 -24.53 2.68 -2.41
C ASN A 200 -23.83 1.55 -1.63
N ILE A 201 -23.09 1.92 -0.57
CA ILE A 201 -22.32 0.98 0.26
C ILE A 201 -22.63 1.21 1.75
N ASP A 202 -22.50 0.16 2.57
CA ASP A 202 -22.55 0.26 4.03
C ASP A 202 -21.60 1.31 4.62
N LYS A 203 -22.06 1.95 5.72
CA LYS A 203 -21.27 2.95 6.47
C LYS A 203 -19.89 2.42 6.90
N ASN A 204 -19.81 1.15 7.29
CA ASN A 204 -18.55 0.52 7.71
C ASN A 204 -17.51 0.46 6.58
N ARG A 205 -17.95 0.21 5.34
CA ARG A 205 -17.04 0.21 4.18
C ARG A 205 -16.66 1.64 3.77
N ALA A 206 -17.55 2.62 3.94
CA ALA A 206 -17.22 4.03 3.73
C ALA A 206 -16.12 4.49 4.71
N ILE A 207 -16.19 4.08 5.99
CA ILE A 207 -15.13 4.31 6.97
C ILE A 207 -13.81 3.64 6.53
N TRP A 208 -13.87 2.40 6.04
CA TRP A 208 -12.67 1.71 5.53
C TRP A 208 -12.00 2.47 4.37
N TYR A 209 -12.79 3.00 3.42
CA TYR A 209 -12.24 3.83 2.36
C TYR A 209 -11.59 5.11 2.89
N LEU A 210 -12.20 5.79 3.88
CA LEU A 210 -11.61 6.98 4.50
C LEU A 210 -10.29 6.68 5.20
N LYS A 211 -10.19 5.57 5.93
CA LYS A 211 -8.95 5.13 6.59
C LYS A 211 -7.83 4.86 5.60
N ILE A 212 -8.14 4.27 4.44
CA ILE A 212 -7.16 4.07 3.36
C ILE A 212 -6.67 5.39 2.77
N LEU A 213 -7.46 6.46 2.88
CA LEU A 213 -7.07 7.78 2.41
C LEU A 213 -6.16 8.53 3.39
N GLU A 214 -5.94 8.03 4.61
CA GLU A 214 -5.01 8.64 5.56
C GLU A 214 -3.57 8.45 5.08
N ASP A 215 -2.76 9.50 5.20
CA ASP A 215 -1.36 9.46 4.78
C ASP A 215 -0.55 8.66 5.80
N PRO A 216 0.33 7.75 5.35
CA PRO A 216 1.18 6.99 6.25
C PRO A 216 2.14 7.94 6.98
N LEU A 217 2.25 7.78 8.29
CA LEU A 217 3.22 8.53 9.10
C LEU A 217 4.61 7.91 8.96
N SER A 218 5.64 8.74 8.82
CA SER A 218 7.02 8.28 8.82
C SER A 218 7.39 7.77 10.21
N ILE A 219 7.98 6.58 10.27
CA ILE A 219 8.46 5.96 11.51
C ILE A 219 9.59 6.80 12.11
N GLU A 220 10.47 7.37 11.28
CA GLU A 220 11.57 8.24 11.73
C GLU A 220 11.05 9.51 12.42
N GLN A 221 9.96 10.10 11.88
CA GLN A 221 9.31 11.23 12.51
C GLN A 221 8.75 10.85 13.87
N LEU A 222 8.11 9.68 14.00
CA LEU A 222 7.55 9.20 15.27
C LEU A 222 8.61 8.90 16.32
N ILE A 223 9.77 8.34 15.93
CA ILE A 223 10.89 8.06 16.85
C ILE A 223 11.47 9.36 17.43
N SER A 224 11.55 10.44 16.63
CA SER A 224 12.12 11.71 17.08
C SER A 224 11.33 12.42 18.20
N PHE A 225 10.05 12.08 18.38
CA PHE A 225 9.20 12.70 19.41
C PHE A 225 9.22 11.97 20.76
N ASP A 226 9.47 10.67 20.78
CA ASP A 226 9.61 9.87 22.00
C ASP A 226 10.21 8.50 21.66
N ASP A 227 11.45 8.23 22.11
CA ASP A 227 12.10 6.90 22.02
C ASP A 227 11.25 5.77 22.66
N CYS A 228 10.27 6.13 23.50
CA CYS A 228 9.39 5.22 24.22
C CYS A 228 8.08 4.88 23.48
N LEU A 229 7.62 5.68 22.52
CA LEU A 229 6.31 5.47 21.88
C LEU A 229 6.33 4.24 20.95
N LEU A 230 7.51 3.92 20.45
CA LEU A 230 7.84 2.74 19.64
C LEU A 230 8.81 1.83 20.39
N SER A 231 8.52 1.56 21.67
CA SER A 231 8.88 0.27 22.24
C SER A 231 8.14 -0.77 21.40
N ASP A 232 8.86 -1.38 20.47
CA ASP A 232 8.40 -2.49 19.66
C ASP A 232 7.69 -3.43 20.63
N TYR A 233 6.36 -3.48 20.58
CA TYR A 233 5.56 -4.33 21.46
C TYR A 233 5.85 -5.76 21.01
N GLY A 234 7.02 -6.26 21.43
CA GLY A 234 7.70 -7.40 20.81
C GLY A 234 6.70 -8.46 20.48
N ASP A 235 6.67 -8.77 19.19
CA ASP A 235 5.81 -9.70 18.48
C ASP A 235 4.92 -10.48 19.45
N GLN A 236 3.64 -10.12 19.54
CA GLN A 236 2.71 -10.78 20.47
C GLN A 236 2.74 -12.31 20.32
N LYS A 237 3.13 -12.79 19.13
CA LYS A 237 3.41 -14.20 18.83
C LYS A 237 4.57 -14.78 19.64
N GLU A 238 5.71 -14.09 19.75
CA GLU A 238 6.83 -14.54 20.58
C GLU A 238 6.44 -14.62 22.05
N LYS A 239 5.70 -13.63 22.56
CA LYS A 239 5.19 -13.64 23.94
C LYS A 239 4.21 -14.79 24.19
N LEU A 240 3.33 -15.08 23.23
CA LEU A 240 2.41 -16.23 23.28
C LEU A 240 3.16 -17.56 23.24
N MET A 241 4.13 -17.71 22.34
CA MET A 241 4.97 -18.90 22.21
C MET A 241 5.75 -19.18 23.51
N LEU A 242 6.34 -18.15 24.11
CA LEU A 242 7.03 -18.27 25.40
C LEU A 242 6.09 -18.68 26.53
N ARG A 243 4.83 -18.20 26.55
CA ARG A 243 3.82 -18.62 27.54
C ARG A 243 3.44 -20.09 27.38
N ILE A 244 3.19 -20.53 26.15
CA ILE A 244 2.86 -21.94 25.84
C ILE A 244 4.04 -22.84 26.25
N TYR A 245 5.26 -22.48 25.87
CA TYR A 245 6.47 -23.22 26.23
C TYR A 245 6.66 -23.32 27.76
N LYS A 246 6.48 -22.21 28.49
CA LYS A 246 6.53 -22.21 29.97
C LYS A 246 5.44 -23.09 30.59
N SER A 247 4.23 -23.10 30.03
CA SER A 247 3.15 -23.96 30.52
C SER A 247 3.46 -25.44 30.31
N ASN A 248 3.95 -25.83 29.13
CA ASN A 248 4.38 -27.20 28.83
C ASN A 248 5.52 -27.65 29.75
N LEU A 249 6.53 -26.80 29.98
CA LEU A 249 7.60 -27.07 30.93
C LEU A 249 7.07 -27.33 32.35
N LYS A 250 6.10 -26.55 32.82
CA LYS A 250 5.48 -26.78 34.14
C LYS A 250 4.78 -28.13 34.19
N TYR A 251 4.01 -28.51 33.16
CA TYR A 251 3.36 -29.82 33.11
C TYR A 251 4.37 -30.97 33.16
N MET A 252 5.46 -30.89 32.38
CA MET A 252 6.52 -31.90 32.41
C MET A 252 7.20 -31.99 33.78
N LEU A 253 7.43 -30.86 34.46
CA LEU A 253 7.95 -30.86 35.82
C LEU A 253 6.98 -31.50 36.82
N TYR A 254 5.68 -31.23 36.72
CA TYR A 254 4.68 -31.86 37.59
C TYR A 254 4.60 -33.37 37.36
N GLU A 255 4.67 -33.82 36.12
CA GLU A 255 4.69 -35.24 35.78
C GLU A 255 5.95 -35.92 36.35
N ALA A 256 7.12 -35.30 36.19
CA ALA A 256 8.37 -35.76 36.77
C ALA A 256 8.32 -35.84 38.31
N PHE A 257 7.70 -34.84 38.96
CA PHE A 257 7.54 -34.80 40.42
C PHE A 257 6.50 -35.78 40.98
N SER A 258 5.57 -36.29 40.16
CA SER A 258 4.56 -37.27 40.61
C SER A 258 5.16 -38.60 41.07
N ILE A 259 6.35 -38.93 40.59
CA ILE A 259 7.07 -40.19 40.87
C ILE A 259 7.83 -40.12 42.19
N LEU A 260 8.22 -38.91 42.58
CA LEU A 260 9.07 -38.67 43.72
C LEU A 260 8.25 -38.76 45.00
N ASN A 261 8.86 -39.27 46.06
CA ASN A 261 8.23 -39.24 47.38
C ASN A 261 8.06 -37.79 47.83
N SER A 262 7.06 -37.52 48.67
CA SER A 262 6.77 -36.17 49.19
C SER A 262 8.01 -35.46 49.75
N LYS A 263 8.86 -36.19 50.50
CA LYS A 263 10.13 -35.68 51.03
C LYS A 263 11.18 -35.39 49.95
N GLU A 264 11.26 -36.21 48.91
CA GLU A 264 12.21 -36.03 47.80
C GLU A 264 11.80 -34.81 46.94
N LYS A 265 10.50 -34.66 46.67
CA LYS A 265 9.91 -33.53 45.96
C LYS A 265 10.18 -32.21 46.68
N GLN A 266 9.88 -32.14 47.97
CA GLN A 266 10.07 -30.91 48.75
C GLN A 266 11.55 -30.49 48.84
N VAL A 267 12.49 -31.45 48.96
CA VAL A 267 13.93 -31.14 48.94
C VAL A 267 14.34 -30.51 47.61
N LEU A 268 13.85 -31.01 46.47
CA LEU A 268 14.14 -30.42 45.16
C LEU A 268 13.46 -29.05 44.96
N GLU A 269 12.22 -28.90 45.43
CA GLU A 269 11.49 -27.61 45.38
C GLU A 269 12.23 -26.51 46.15
N PHE A 270 12.74 -26.82 47.35
CA PHE A 270 13.55 -25.87 48.13
C PHE A 270 14.95 -25.65 47.57
N ARG A 271 15.57 -26.68 47.00
CA ARG A 271 16.92 -26.57 46.42
C ARG A 271 16.94 -25.66 45.20
N TYR A 272 16.01 -25.87 44.28
CA TYR A 272 15.93 -25.12 43.02
C TYR A 272 15.01 -23.90 43.09
N GLY A 273 14.34 -23.67 44.21
CA GLY A 273 13.48 -22.50 44.40
C GLY A 273 12.24 -22.52 43.51
N LEU A 274 11.65 -23.71 43.27
CA LEU A 274 10.55 -23.88 42.32
C LEU A 274 9.22 -23.30 42.82
N LEU A 275 9.09 -23.06 44.12
CA LEU A 275 7.92 -22.44 44.76
C LEU A 275 8.13 -20.94 44.99
N ASP A 276 9.20 -20.58 45.71
CA ASP A 276 9.42 -19.20 46.19
C ASP A 276 10.46 -18.42 45.37
N GLY A 277 11.03 -19.02 44.31
CA GLY A 277 12.08 -18.41 43.48
C GLY A 277 13.45 -18.31 44.14
N LYS A 278 13.58 -18.69 45.43
CA LYS A 278 14.83 -18.64 46.20
C LYS A 278 15.42 -20.04 46.36
N GLN A 279 16.62 -20.23 45.85
CA GLN A 279 17.39 -21.47 46.02
C GLN A 279 17.96 -21.52 47.43
N LYS A 280 17.75 -22.62 48.15
CA LYS A 280 18.32 -22.86 49.48
C LYS A 280 19.57 -23.73 49.41
N THR A 281 20.50 -23.52 50.33
CA THR A 281 21.68 -24.39 50.47
C THR A 281 21.32 -25.71 51.16
N LEU A 282 22.15 -26.74 51.01
CA LEU A 282 21.93 -28.04 51.67
C LEU A 282 21.92 -27.93 53.20
N GLU A 283 22.64 -26.95 53.74
CA GLU A 283 22.71 -26.67 55.18
C GLU A 283 21.42 -26.00 55.68
N GLU A 284 20.88 -25.04 54.91
CA GLU A 284 19.59 -24.41 55.21
C GLU A 284 18.43 -25.40 55.13
N ILE A 285 18.41 -26.27 54.11
CA ILE A 285 17.42 -27.34 54.01
C ILE A 285 17.59 -28.32 55.20
N GLY A 286 18.84 -28.56 55.63
CA GLY A 286 19.19 -29.38 56.81
C GLY A 286 18.60 -28.85 58.09
N ALA A 287 18.74 -27.54 58.30
CA ALA A 287 18.18 -26.85 59.45
C ALA A 287 16.64 -26.93 59.47
N ILE A 288 15.98 -26.84 58.31
CA ILE A 288 14.50 -26.91 58.21
C ILE A 288 13.97 -28.31 58.57
N TYR A 289 14.65 -29.37 58.12
CA TYR A 289 14.21 -30.75 58.38
C TYR A 289 14.80 -31.38 59.65
N GLY A 290 15.70 -30.68 60.36
CA GLY A 290 16.40 -31.20 61.54
C GLY A 290 17.36 -32.35 61.22
N VAL A 291 17.98 -32.32 60.03
CA VAL A 291 18.75 -33.43 59.46
C VAL A 291 20.13 -32.95 59.00
N THR A 292 21.14 -33.82 59.04
CA THR A 292 22.49 -33.47 58.59
C THR A 292 22.54 -33.14 57.10
N ARG A 293 23.44 -32.22 56.71
CA ARG A 293 23.70 -31.84 55.32
C ARG A 293 23.88 -33.05 54.39
N GLU A 294 24.64 -34.05 54.85
CA GLU A 294 24.95 -35.23 54.06
C GLU A 294 23.72 -36.08 53.77
N ARG A 295 22.77 -36.14 54.71
CA ARG A 295 21.53 -36.89 54.52
C ARG A 295 20.61 -36.23 53.48
N ILE A 296 20.61 -34.91 53.37
CA ILE A 296 19.87 -34.21 52.30
C ILE A 296 20.55 -34.43 50.94
N ARG A 297 21.88 -34.40 50.88
CA ARG A 297 22.64 -34.73 49.66
C ARG A 297 22.32 -36.13 49.14
N GLN A 298 22.14 -37.10 50.05
CA GLN A 298 21.71 -38.46 49.70
C GLN A 298 20.29 -38.49 49.13
N ILE A 299 19.35 -37.74 49.72
CA ILE A 299 17.96 -37.65 49.25
C ILE A 299 17.91 -36.98 47.87
N GLU A 300 18.66 -35.90 47.65
CA GLU A 300 18.78 -35.20 46.37
C GLU A 300 19.36 -36.12 45.28
N SER A 301 20.51 -36.76 45.56
CA SER A 301 21.13 -37.71 44.61
C SER A 301 20.19 -38.85 44.25
N LYS A 302 19.44 -39.39 45.22
CA LYS A 302 18.47 -40.46 44.99
C LYS A 302 17.29 -39.97 44.14
N ALA A 303 16.79 -38.77 44.37
CA ALA A 303 15.72 -38.15 43.61
C ALA A 303 16.14 -37.90 42.15
N LEU A 304 17.32 -37.32 41.93
CA LEU A 304 17.86 -37.06 40.58
C LEU A 304 18.13 -38.35 39.81
N ASN A 305 18.63 -39.41 40.47
CA ASN A 305 18.83 -40.70 39.82
C ASN A 305 17.52 -41.37 39.41
N LYS A 306 16.44 -41.25 40.21
CA LYS A 306 15.10 -41.73 39.82
C LYS A 306 14.57 -40.98 38.60
N LEU A 307 14.71 -39.65 38.57
CA LEU A 307 14.32 -38.84 37.42
C LEU A 307 15.12 -39.23 36.17
N ARG A 308 16.44 -39.39 36.28
CA ARG A 308 17.31 -39.76 35.17
C ARG A 308 17.02 -41.15 34.61
N SER A 309 16.75 -42.13 35.47
CA SER A 309 16.47 -43.51 35.04
C SER A 309 15.20 -43.62 34.19
N ARG A 310 14.19 -42.76 34.42
CA ARG A 310 12.96 -42.74 33.63
C ARG A 310 13.12 -41.98 32.31
N TYR A 311 13.71 -40.78 32.33
CA TYR A 311 13.95 -40.05 31.08
C TYR A 311 14.92 -40.78 30.13
N SER A 312 15.86 -41.58 30.67
CA SER A 312 16.69 -42.47 29.85
C SER A 312 15.90 -43.62 29.22
N LYS A 313 14.84 -44.12 29.86
CA LYS A 313 13.95 -45.17 29.31
C LYS A 313 12.96 -44.62 28.28
N ASP A 314 12.45 -43.41 28.51
CA ASP A 314 11.44 -42.79 27.64
C ASP A 314 12.05 -42.14 26.37
N TYR A 315 13.32 -41.69 26.41
CA TYR A 315 14.01 -41.12 25.23
C TYR A 315 14.90 -42.10 24.45
N PHE A 316 15.45 -43.12 25.11
CA PHE A 316 16.18 -44.21 24.45
C PHE A 316 15.36 -45.48 24.61
N GLY A 317 14.35 -45.66 23.76
CA GLY A 317 13.60 -46.90 23.67
C GLY A 317 14.51 -48.06 23.30
N PHE A 318 15.08 -48.72 24.30
CA PHE A 318 15.54 -50.09 24.19
C PHE A 318 14.55 -50.97 24.95
N SER A 319 13.66 -51.55 24.12
CA SER A 319 12.86 -52.79 24.24
C SER A 319 12.56 -53.32 25.64
#